data_AF-A0A6A4GG70-F1
#
_entry.id   AF-A0A6A4GG70-F1
#
_cell.length_a   1.000
_cell.length_b   1.000
_cell.length_c   1.000
_cell.angle_alpha   90.00
_cell.angle_beta   90.00
_cell.angle_gamma   90.00
#
_symmetry.space_group_name_H-M   'P 1'
#
loop_
_entity.id
_entity.type
_entity.pdbx_description
1 polymer ?
#
loop_
_entity_poly.entity_id
_entity_poly.type
_entity_poly.pdbx_seq_one_letter_code
_entity_poly.pdbx_strand_id
1 'polypeptide(L)'
;RGQGWIVQFRHLGRMKDGMAGHHICQLFKSKAIPRMLYTADIVLAPQQKRRKGEAPKRSQVSRRLTSIQQQVAILISGAMSTSATDILNIHATLLPMELEIERHRHRAAVRLSTLPHTHSIAPRVEAAAWNTRRTRHLSPLHDLMCAYQLKPKHIEKKKAVRYKSSWDPDLVIVIAENKEEALKLLEKDDSDIRCFVDGSGYKGGVGAALVIYRNGREKGVLCFRLGADNDHEVYKGKCVSLLLALH
;
A
#
# COMPACT_ATOMS: atom_id res chain seq x y z
N ARG A 1 15.33 -19.55 -1.93
CA ARG A 1 15.13 -18.56 -0.83
C ARG A 1 13.82 -18.77 -0.06
N GLY A 2 12.68 -19.04 -0.69
CA GLY A 2 11.40 -19.22 0.05
C GLY A 2 11.34 -20.43 1.00
N GLN A 3 12.01 -21.55 0.71
CA GLN A 3 12.04 -22.71 1.63
C GLN A 3 12.74 -22.43 2.97
N GLY A 4 13.78 -21.59 2.99
CA GLY A 4 14.46 -21.21 4.24
C GLY A 4 13.53 -20.46 5.21
N TRP A 5 12.61 -19.66 4.68
CA TRP A 5 11.59 -18.98 5.49
C TRP A 5 10.61 -19.95 6.14
N ILE A 6 10.22 -21.02 5.44
CA ILE A 6 9.32 -22.03 6.02
C ILE A 6 9.96 -22.70 7.23
N VAL A 7 11.24 -23.04 7.15
CA VAL A 7 11.99 -23.63 8.27
C VAL A 7 11.97 -22.65 9.46
N GLN A 8 12.29 -21.38 9.23
CA GLN A 8 12.22 -20.35 10.28
C GLN A 8 10.82 -20.17 10.86
N PHE A 9 9.77 -20.14 10.03
CA PHE A 9 8.39 -20.04 10.49
C PHE A 9 7.97 -21.26 11.31
N ARG A 10 8.37 -22.48 10.93
CA ARG A 10 8.11 -23.70 11.71
C ARG A 10 8.78 -23.65 13.08
N HIS A 11 9.96 -23.04 13.20
CA HIS A 11 10.59 -22.83 14.51
C HIS A 11 9.82 -21.82 15.35
N LEU A 12 9.29 -20.76 14.74
CA LEU A 12 8.52 -19.72 15.44
C LEU A 12 7.10 -20.16 15.80
N GLY A 13 6.48 -21.10 15.08
CA GLY A 13 5.09 -21.54 15.27
C GLY A 13 4.90 -22.80 16.12
N ARG A 14 5.82 -23.10 17.05
CA ARG A 14 5.67 -24.27 17.94
C ARG A 14 4.45 -24.11 18.86
N MET A 15 3.66 -25.18 19.05
CA MET A 15 2.39 -25.12 19.79
C MET A 15 2.52 -24.78 21.29
N LYS A 16 3.71 -24.94 21.90
CA LYS A 16 3.93 -24.69 23.33
C LYS A 16 4.55 -23.32 23.65
N ASP A 17 5.52 -22.87 22.84
CA ASP A 17 6.29 -21.63 23.08
C ASP A 17 6.37 -20.72 21.83
N GLY A 18 5.47 -20.93 20.86
CA GLY A 18 5.51 -20.25 19.57
C GLY A 18 4.61 -19.02 19.47
N MET A 19 4.87 -18.22 18.43
CA MET A 19 4.04 -17.08 18.04
C MET A 19 2.65 -17.54 17.59
N ALA A 20 1.62 -16.79 17.98
CA ALA A 20 0.27 -16.99 17.48
C ALA A 20 0.20 -16.88 15.95
N GLY A 21 -0.69 -17.66 15.32
CA GLY A 21 -0.80 -17.75 13.85
C GLY A 21 -1.00 -16.40 13.15
N HIS A 22 -1.69 -15.45 13.79
CA HIS A 22 -1.89 -14.11 13.23
C HIS A 22 -0.56 -13.30 13.13
N HIS A 23 0.34 -13.43 14.11
CA HIS A 23 1.67 -12.80 14.05
C HIS A 23 2.55 -13.46 12.98
N ILE A 24 2.47 -14.78 12.84
CA ILE A 24 3.17 -15.50 11.75
C ILE A 24 2.66 -15.03 10.39
N CYS A 25 1.34 -14.86 10.24
CA CYS A 25 0.72 -14.32 9.03
C CYS A 25 1.23 -12.91 8.72
N GLN A 26 1.31 -12.04 9.72
CA GLN A 26 1.84 -10.68 9.57
C GLN A 26 3.33 -10.68 9.18
N LEU A 27 4.13 -11.56 9.79
CA LEU A 27 5.55 -11.70 9.47
C LEU A 27 5.76 -12.25 8.05
N PHE A 28 4.94 -13.22 7.63
CA PHE A 28 4.94 -13.74 6.26
C PHE A 28 4.61 -12.65 5.24
N LYS A 29 3.53 -11.89 5.47
CA LYS A 29 3.09 -10.79 4.60
C LYS A 29 4.14 -9.68 4.50
N SER A 30 4.78 -9.33 5.61
CA SER A 30 5.70 -8.19 5.68
C SER A 30 7.14 -8.50 5.23
N LYS A 31 7.64 -9.72 5.44
CA LYS A 31 9.04 -10.09 5.16
C LYS A 31 9.18 -11.13 4.06
N ALA A 32 8.43 -12.22 4.14
CA ALA A 32 8.62 -13.35 3.23
C ALA A 32 8.08 -13.06 1.83
N ILE A 33 6.86 -12.52 1.71
CA ILE A 33 6.26 -12.19 0.41
C ILE A 33 7.14 -11.21 -0.39
N PRO A 34 7.58 -10.05 0.15
CA PRO A 34 8.41 -9.11 -0.61
C PRO A 34 9.75 -9.71 -1.04
N ARG A 35 10.36 -10.57 -0.20
CA ARG A 35 11.62 -11.25 -0.53
C ARG A 35 11.45 -12.39 -1.54
N MET A 36 10.32 -13.08 -1.53
CA MET A 36 10.00 -14.13 -2.49
C MET A 36 9.64 -13.54 -3.86
N LEU A 37 8.92 -12.43 -3.87
CA LEU A 37 8.40 -11.78 -5.08
C LEU A 37 9.25 -10.59 -5.57
N TYR A 38 10.47 -10.42 -5.05
CA TYR A 38 11.32 -9.26 -5.35
C TYR A 38 11.64 -9.08 -6.85
N THR A 39 11.61 -10.15 -7.64
CA THR A 39 11.80 -10.14 -9.11
C THR A 39 10.53 -10.51 -9.87
N ALA A 40 9.38 -10.57 -9.21
CA ALA A 40 8.12 -11.02 -9.83
C ALA A 40 7.69 -10.11 -10.99
N ASP A 41 7.95 -8.81 -10.89
CA ASP A 41 7.74 -7.80 -11.93
C ASP A 41 8.60 -8.02 -13.18
N ILE A 42 9.79 -8.60 -13.03
CA ILE A 42 10.73 -8.84 -14.13
C ILE A 42 10.57 -10.26 -14.71
N VAL A 43 10.53 -11.27 -13.84
CA VAL A 43 10.68 -12.70 -14.20
C VAL A 43 9.33 -13.38 -14.38
N LEU A 44 8.30 -12.95 -13.65
CA LEU A 44 6.96 -13.54 -13.71
C LEU A 44 6.02 -12.78 -14.63
N ALA A 45 6.56 -11.88 -15.48
CA ALA A 45 5.91 -11.34 -16.67
C ALA A 45 5.00 -12.41 -17.30
N PRO A 46 3.68 -12.20 -17.56
CA PRO A 46 3.00 -13.12 -18.44
C PRO A 46 3.77 -13.01 -19.76
N GLN A 47 4.59 -14.01 -20.04
CA GLN A 47 5.20 -14.11 -21.35
C GLN A 47 4.01 -14.28 -22.31
N GLN A 48 3.69 -13.15 -22.94
CA GLN A 48 2.79 -12.95 -24.06
C GLN A 48 1.31 -12.68 -23.75
N LYS A 49 0.80 -11.73 -24.52
CA LYS A 49 -0.62 -11.58 -24.89
C LYS A 49 -1.19 -12.98 -25.13
N ARG A 50 -2.04 -13.44 -24.22
CA ARG A 50 -2.78 -14.69 -24.40
C ARG A 50 -3.52 -14.62 -25.72
N ARG A 51 -3.40 -15.65 -26.55
CA ARG A 51 -4.41 -15.88 -27.58
C ARG A 51 -5.72 -16.21 -26.85
N LYS A 52 -6.84 -15.63 -27.31
CA LYS A 52 -8.17 -15.91 -26.78
C LYS A 52 -8.37 -17.44 -26.80
N GLY A 53 -8.61 -18.06 -25.63
CA GLY A 53 -8.86 -19.50 -25.49
C GLY A 53 -7.72 -20.35 -24.93
N GLU A 54 -6.52 -19.81 -24.70
CA GLU A 54 -5.45 -20.58 -24.02
C GLU A 54 -5.63 -20.58 -22.50
N ALA A 55 -5.65 -21.78 -21.91
CA ALA A 55 -5.65 -21.96 -20.47
C ALA A 55 -4.38 -21.34 -19.86
N PRO A 56 -4.48 -20.69 -18.67
CA PRO A 56 -3.32 -20.10 -18.02
C PRO A 56 -2.28 -21.17 -17.69
N LYS A 57 -1.17 -21.20 -18.44
CA LYS A 57 -0.04 -22.05 -18.09
C LYS A 57 0.60 -21.51 -16.83
N ARG A 58 0.32 -22.15 -15.69
CA ARG A 58 1.02 -21.90 -14.42
C ARG A 58 2.51 -22.12 -14.65
N SER A 59 3.31 -21.07 -14.48
CA SER A 59 4.76 -21.20 -14.54
C SER A 59 5.23 -22.18 -13.46
N GLN A 60 6.29 -22.93 -13.74
CA GLN A 60 6.87 -23.83 -12.74
C GLN A 60 7.25 -23.08 -11.46
N VAL A 61 7.63 -21.80 -11.60
CA VAL A 61 7.93 -20.89 -10.49
C VAL A 61 6.66 -20.57 -9.69
N SER A 62 5.53 -20.26 -10.33
CA SER A 62 4.28 -19.99 -9.59
C SER A 62 3.82 -21.20 -8.79
N ARG A 63 3.90 -22.42 -9.35
CA ARG A 63 3.58 -23.66 -8.63
C ARG A 63 4.46 -23.85 -7.38
N ARG A 64 5.77 -23.59 -7.49
CA ARG A 64 6.69 -23.67 -6.35
C ARG A 64 6.36 -22.63 -5.28
N LEU A 65 6.01 -21.40 -5.68
CA LEU A 65 5.60 -20.35 -4.74
C LEU A 65 4.28 -20.69 -4.05
N THR A 66 3.30 -21.24 -4.78
CA THR A 66 2.03 -21.71 -4.21
C THR A 66 2.26 -22.82 -3.18
N SER A 67 3.13 -23.78 -3.48
CA SER A 67 3.49 -24.84 -2.53
C SER A 67 4.10 -24.27 -1.23
N ILE A 68 4.98 -23.28 -1.36
CA ILE A 68 5.57 -22.59 -0.19
C ILE A 68 4.49 -21.88 0.64
N GLN A 69 3.58 -21.18 -0.02
CA GLN A 69 2.47 -20.49 0.64
C GLN A 69 1.52 -21.48 1.33
N GLN A 70 1.21 -22.61 0.70
CA GLN A 70 0.35 -23.64 1.29
C GLN A 70 0.95 -24.17 2.60
N GLN A 71 2.26 -24.43 2.65
CA GLN A 71 2.93 -24.87 3.87
C GLN A 71 2.85 -23.82 4.99
N VAL A 72 2.92 -22.53 4.65
CA VAL A 72 2.74 -21.45 5.62
C VAL A 72 1.29 -21.32 6.05
N ALA A 73 0.33 -21.48 5.14
CA ALA A 73 -1.10 -21.43 5.46
C ALA A 73 -1.48 -22.55 6.42
N ILE A 74 -0.98 -23.78 6.22
CA ILE A 74 -1.13 -24.92 7.14
C ILE A 74 -0.58 -24.56 8.53
N LEU A 75 0.60 -23.95 8.60
CA LEU A 75 1.21 -23.56 9.88
C LEU A 75 0.38 -22.48 10.60
N ILE A 76 -0.16 -21.51 9.87
CA ILE A 76 -0.98 -20.41 10.43
C ILE A 76 -2.32 -20.94 10.94
N SER A 77 -2.98 -21.79 10.15
CA SER A 77 -4.33 -22.28 10.46
C SER A 77 -4.34 -23.53 11.35
N GLY A 78 -3.20 -24.20 11.51
CA GLY A 78 -3.11 -25.50 12.22
C GLY A 78 -3.86 -26.63 11.51
N ALA A 79 -4.18 -26.46 10.22
CA ALA A 79 -5.01 -27.40 9.47
C ALA A 79 -4.22 -28.63 9.00
N MET A 80 -4.92 -29.65 8.52
CA MET A 80 -4.29 -30.87 7.98
C MET A 80 -3.55 -30.58 6.67
N SER A 81 -2.50 -31.35 6.39
CA SER A 81 -1.73 -31.24 5.14
C SER A 81 -2.56 -31.51 3.88
N THR A 82 -3.68 -32.23 4.02
CA THR A 82 -4.65 -32.57 2.96
C THR A 82 -5.71 -31.50 2.72
N SER A 83 -5.74 -30.45 3.55
CA SER A 83 -6.72 -29.36 3.39
C SER A 83 -6.50 -28.63 2.06
N ALA A 84 -7.61 -28.32 1.38
CA ALA A 84 -7.58 -27.64 0.09
C ALA A 84 -6.91 -26.26 0.21
N THR A 85 -6.00 -25.93 -0.71
CA THR A 85 -5.19 -24.70 -0.66
C THR A 85 -6.05 -23.43 -0.64
N ASP A 86 -7.17 -23.43 -1.36
CA ASP A 86 -8.04 -22.26 -1.45
C ASP A 86 -8.73 -21.97 -0.10
N ILE A 87 -9.18 -23.04 0.58
CA ILE A 87 -9.75 -22.97 1.93
C ILE A 87 -8.69 -22.50 2.94
N LEU A 88 -7.48 -23.06 2.87
CA LEU A 88 -6.36 -22.65 3.72
C LEU A 88 -6.01 -21.16 3.55
N ASN A 89 -6.01 -20.67 2.32
CA ASN A 89 -5.73 -19.27 2.02
C ASN A 89 -6.79 -18.35 2.63
N ILE A 90 -8.07 -18.72 2.54
CA ILE A 90 -9.18 -17.98 3.16
C ILE A 90 -9.00 -17.92 4.68
N HIS A 91 -8.80 -19.06 5.33
CA HIS A 91 -8.62 -19.11 6.79
C HIS A 91 -7.34 -18.42 7.27
N ALA A 92 -6.26 -18.46 6.49
CA ALA A 92 -5.01 -17.79 6.81
C ALA A 92 -5.02 -16.30 6.43
N THR A 93 -6.10 -15.76 5.86
CA THR A 93 -6.21 -14.40 5.30
C THR A 93 -5.13 -14.08 4.26
N LEU A 94 -4.76 -15.08 3.44
CA LEU A 94 -3.77 -14.98 2.38
C LEU A 94 -4.46 -14.95 1.02
N LEU A 95 -3.97 -14.09 0.11
CA LEU A 95 -4.39 -14.12 -1.28
C LEU A 95 -3.78 -15.35 -1.97
N PRO A 96 -4.51 -16.06 -2.85
CA PRO A 96 -3.92 -17.04 -3.74
C PRO A 96 -2.68 -16.50 -4.44
N MET A 97 -1.61 -17.30 -4.52
CA MET A 97 -0.29 -16.83 -4.98
C MET A 97 -0.33 -16.12 -6.34
N GLU A 98 -1.21 -16.54 -7.25
CA GLU A 98 -1.40 -15.89 -8.56
C GLU A 98 -1.89 -14.45 -8.43
N LEU A 99 -2.90 -14.23 -7.58
CA LEU A 99 -3.42 -12.90 -7.28
C LEU A 99 -2.38 -12.07 -6.52
N GLU A 100 -1.54 -12.71 -5.72
CA GLU A 100 -0.52 -12.00 -4.96
C GLU A 100 0.66 -11.55 -5.82
N ILE A 101 1.06 -12.36 -6.80
CA ILE A 101 1.98 -11.95 -7.86
C ILE A 101 1.39 -10.77 -8.63
N GLU A 102 0.12 -10.85 -9.03
CA GLU A 102 -0.57 -9.79 -9.78
C GLU A 102 -0.63 -8.49 -8.98
N ARG A 103 -1.02 -8.56 -7.71
CA ARG A 103 -1.03 -7.42 -6.79
C ARG A 103 0.35 -6.79 -6.63
N HIS A 104 1.39 -7.61 -6.48
CA HIS A 104 2.77 -7.13 -6.34
C HIS A 104 3.23 -6.37 -7.58
N ARG A 105 2.92 -6.90 -8.76
CA ARG A 105 3.26 -6.31 -10.05
C ARG A 105 2.49 -5.02 -10.34
N HIS A 106 1.18 -5.01 -10.10
CA HIS A 106 0.38 -3.81 -10.21
C HIS A 106 0.92 -2.70 -9.29
N ARG A 107 1.26 -3.03 -8.04
CA ARG A 107 1.90 -2.08 -7.11
C ARG A 107 3.24 -1.57 -7.64
N ALA A 108 4.08 -2.41 -8.24
CA ALA A 108 5.32 -1.98 -8.86
C ALA A 108 5.06 -1.00 -10.02
N ALA A 109 4.09 -1.30 -10.89
CA ALA A 109 3.71 -0.46 -12.01
C ALA A 109 3.19 0.92 -11.56
N VAL A 110 2.34 0.95 -10.54
CA VAL A 110 1.84 2.18 -9.92
C VAL A 110 2.99 2.99 -9.31
N ARG A 111 3.88 2.35 -8.54
CA ARG A 111 5.05 3.02 -7.93
C ARG A 111 5.94 3.66 -8.99
N LEU A 112 6.23 2.95 -10.07
CA LEU A 112 7.00 3.48 -11.20
C LEU A 112 6.29 4.66 -11.88
N SER A 113 4.96 4.61 -11.98
CA SER A 113 4.16 5.68 -12.57
C SER A 113 4.13 6.95 -11.72
N THR A 114 4.19 6.81 -10.39
CA THR A 114 4.22 7.93 -9.43
C THR A 114 5.61 8.57 -9.29
N LEU A 115 6.65 8.11 -9.99
CA LEU A 115 8.00 8.67 -9.86
C LEU A 115 8.05 10.14 -10.30
N PRO A 116 8.78 11.02 -9.58
CA PRO A 116 8.95 12.40 -9.98
C PRO A 116 9.77 12.48 -11.28
N HIS A 117 9.55 13.54 -12.07
CA HIS A 117 10.25 13.76 -13.33
C HIS A 117 11.78 13.87 -13.18
N THR A 118 12.26 14.22 -11.98
CA THR A 118 13.70 14.26 -11.64
C THR A 118 14.33 12.87 -11.52
N HIS A 119 13.54 11.81 -11.41
CA HIS A 119 14.06 10.45 -11.28
C HIS A 119 14.54 9.91 -12.63
N SER A 120 15.76 9.37 -12.67
CA SER A 120 16.41 8.89 -13.92
C SER A 120 15.60 7.85 -14.71
N ILE A 121 14.79 7.05 -14.01
CA ILE A 121 13.95 6.00 -14.61
C ILE A 121 12.60 6.55 -15.13
N ALA A 122 12.14 7.72 -14.66
CA ALA A 122 10.81 8.25 -15.01
C ALA A 122 10.60 8.42 -16.52
N PRO A 123 11.55 8.99 -17.31
CA PRO A 123 11.39 9.10 -18.76
C PRO A 123 11.24 7.73 -19.45
N ARG A 124 11.92 6.70 -18.94
CA ARG A 124 11.85 5.34 -19.51
C ARG A 124 10.50 4.67 -19.23
N VAL A 125 9.93 4.92 -18.04
CA VAL A 125 8.59 4.43 -17.67
C VAL A 125 7.53 5.08 -18.56
N GLU A 126 7.63 6.41 -18.77
CA GLU A 126 6.72 7.13 -19.66
C GLU A 126 6.81 6.67 -21.11
N ALA A 127 8.02 6.46 -21.63
CA ALA A 127 8.22 5.93 -22.97
C ALA A 127 7.64 4.51 -23.12
N ALA A 128 7.83 3.64 -22.12
CA ALA A 128 7.29 2.29 -22.11
C ALA A 128 5.75 2.28 -22.07
N ALA A 129 5.14 3.21 -21.33
CA ALA A 129 3.69 3.36 -21.25
C ALA A 129 3.07 3.98 -22.50
N TRP A 130 3.81 4.86 -23.20
CA TRP A 130 3.36 5.45 -24.45
C TRP A 130 3.44 4.46 -25.61
N ASN A 131 4.53 3.69 -25.70
CA ASN A 131 4.78 2.77 -26.80
C ASN A 131 4.31 1.33 -26.50
N THR A 132 3.03 1.19 -26.14
CA THR A 132 2.39 -0.13 -25.91
C THR A 132 2.19 -0.94 -27.19
N ARG A 133 2.40 -0.32 -28.37
CA ARG A 133 2.30 -0.97 -29.68
C ARG A 133 3.56 -1.72 -30.09
N ARG A 134 4.62 -1.70 -29.28
CA ARG A 134 5.88 -2.38 -29.59
C ARG A 134 5.67 -3.89 -29.66
N THR A 135 5.93 -4.49 -30.82
CA THR A 135 5.72 -5.92 -31.07
C THR A 135 6.98 -6.76 -30.94
N ARG A 136 8.17 -6.14 -30.94
CA ARG A 136 9.48 -6.81 -30.87
C ARG A 136 10.32 -6.27 -29.72
N HIS A 137 11.10 -7.15 -29.09
CA HIS A 137 12.01 -6.83 -27.97
C HIS A 137 11.31 -6.10 -26.81
N LEU A 138 10.20 -6.67 -26.34
CA LEU A 138 9.48 -6.18 -25.17
C LEU A 138 10.37 -6.34 -23.93
N SER A 139 10.78 -5.22 -23.32
CA SER A 139 11.42 -5.28 -22.02
C SER A 139 10.38 -5.58 -20.93
N PRO A 140 10.78 -6.11 -19.77
CA PRO A 140 9.85 -6.33 -18.65
C PRO A 140 9.09 -5.06 -18.24
N LEU A 141 9.71 -3.89 -18.39
CA LEU A 141 9.06 -2.61 -18.16
C LEU A 141 7.94 -2.33 -19.18
N HIS A 142 8.15 -2.65 -20.47
CA HIS A 142 7.10 -2.51 -21.49
C HIS A 142 5.95 -3.48 -21.22
N ASP A 143 6.25 -4.73 -20.85
CA ASP A 143 5.22 -5.72 -20.48
C ASP A 143 4.40 -5.22 -19.29
N LEU A 144 5.06 -4.78 -18.22
CA LEU A 144 4.40 -4.26 -17.03
C LEU A 144 3.47 -3.08 -17.35
N MET A 145 3.94 -2.10 -18.12
CA MET A 145 3.13 -0.94 -18.47
C MET A 145 2.01 -1.27 -19.47
N CYS A 146 2.25 -2.19 -20.41
CA CYS A 146 1.24 -2.65 -21.36
C CYS A 146 0.14 -3.49 -20.68
N ALA A 147 0.50 -4.30 -19.67
CA ALA A 147 -0.44 -5.15 -18.95
C ALA A 147 -1.49 -4.35 -18.19
N TYR A 148 -1.06 -3.29 -17.50
CA TYR A 148 -1.94 -2.46 -16.65
C TYR A 148 -2.46 -1.20 -17.32
N GLN A 149 -1.93 -0.83 -18.49
CA GLN A 149 -2.34 0.34 -19.27
C GLN A 149 -2.35 1.65 -18.46
N LEU A 150 -1.45 1.74 -17.47
CA LEU A 150 -1.28 2.94 -16.65
C LEU A 150 -0.77 4.10 -17.51
N LYS A 151 -1.20 5.32 -17.18
CA LYS A 151 -0.77 6.55 -17.85
C LYS A 151 0.05 7.41 -16.88
N PRO A 152 1.39 7.22 -16.78
CA PRO A 152 2.21 7.91 -15.79
C PRO A 152 2.12 9.44 -15.82
N LYS A 153 1.85 10.04 -16.99
CA LYS A 153 1.65 11.50 -17.15
C LYS A 153 0.43 12.05 -16.41
N HIS A 154 -0.59 11.22 -16.21
CA HIS A 154 -1.85 11.62 -15.56
C HIS A 154 -1.92 11.14 -14.10
N ILE A 155 -0.84 10.53 -13.59
CA ILE A 155 -0.77 10.01 -12.24
C ILE A 155 0.00 11.02 -11.39
N GLU A 156 -0.52 11.31 -10.20
CA GLU A 156 0.13 12.18 -9.21
C GLU A 156 1.56 11.70 -8.92
N LYS A 157 2.51 12.63 -8.93
CA LYS A 157 3.92 12.32 -8.70
C LYS A 157 4.24 12.41 -7.21
N LYS A 158 4.78 11.32 -6.65
CA LYS A 158 5.27 11.26 -5.28
C LYS A 158 6.77 11.49 -5.24
N LYS A 159 7.19 12.63 -4.68
CA LYS A 159 8.61 12.85 -4.38
C LYS A 159 9.02 11.84 -3.31
N ALA A 160 9.97 10.96 -3.63
CA ALA A 160 10.51 10.04 -2.64
C ALA A 160 11.27 10.86 -1.59
N VAL A 161 10.65 11.09 -0.44
CA VAL A 161 11.32 11.71 0.69
C VAL A 161 12.11 10.61 1.39
N ARG A 162 13.43 10.57 1.12
CA ARG A 162 14.34 9.62 1.77
C ARG A 162 14.97 10.31 2.97
N TYR A 163 14.39 10.05 4.12
CA TYR A 163 15.01 10.41 5.39
C TYR A 163 16.02 9.32 5.80
N LYS A 164 17.06 9.71 6.56
CA LYS A 164 17.97 8.75 7.18
C LYS A 164 17.19 7.90 8.19
N SER A 165 17.64 6.70 8.51
CA SER A 165 17.00 5.86 9.54
C SER A 165 16.99 6.51 10.93
N SER A 166 17.91 7.45 11.17
CA SER A 166 18.02 8.26 12.38
C SER A 166 17.26 9.58 12.29
N TRP A 167 16.44 9.79 11.27
CA TRP A 167 15.68 11.02 11.13
C TRP A 167 14.52 11.00 12.12
N ASP A 168 14.56 11.96 13.04
CA ASP A 168 13.45 12.27 13.91
C ASP A 168 12.64 13.40 13.25
N PRO A 169 11.33 13.21 12.99
CA PRO A 169 10.49 14.29 12.50
C PRO A 169 10.25 15.41 13.53
N ASP A 170 10.68 15.25 14.79
CA ASP A 170 10.31 16.14 15.92
C ASP A 170 8.78 16.35 16.00
N LEU A 171 8.01 15.35 15.57
CA LEU A 171 6.54 15.36 15.57
C LEU A 171 6.01 14.43 16.64
N VAL A 172 5.33 15.01 17.64
CA VAL A 172 4.62 14.25 18.66
C VAL A 172 3.18 14.05 18.21
N ILE A 173 2.80 12.79 17.96
CA ILE A 173 1.43 12.42 17.62
C ILE A 173 0.75 11.88 18.87
N VAL A 174 -0.29 12.56 19.33
CA VAL A 174 -1.10 12.12 20.47
C VAL A 174 -2.50 11.76 19.97
N ILE A 175 -2.94 10.54 20.26
CA ILE A 175 -4.30 10.06 19.97
C ILE A 175 -4.97 9.82 21.32
N ALA A 176 -5.95 10.64 21.67
CA ALA A 176 -6.73 10.48 22.91
C ALA A 176 -7.70 9.29 22.79
N GLU A 177 -7.96 8.58 23.90
CA GLU A 177 -8.88 7.43 23.88
C GLU A 177 -10.35 7.87 23.74
N ASN A 178 -10.67 9.04 24.28
CA ASN A 178 -12.00 9.61 24.24
C ASN A 178 -11.97 11.15 24.18
N LYS A 179 -13.16 11.74 23.99
CA LYS A 179 -13.32 13.19 23.86
C LYS A 179 -12.94 13.96 25.14
N GLU A 180 -13.22 13.40 26.30
CA GLU A 180 -12.94 14.06 27.59
C GLU A 180 -11.44 14.16 27.85
N GLU A 181 -10.69 13.10 27.53
CA GLU A 181 -9.23 13.11 27.57
C GLU A 181 -8.63 14.07 26.55
N ALA A 182 -9.20 14.14 25.33
CA ALA A 182 -8.76 15.11 24.34
C ALA A 182 -8.90 16.55 24.84
N LEU A 183 -9.98 16.87 25.55
CA LEU A 183 -10.18 18.19 26.17
C LEU A 183 -9.15 18.45 27.28
N LYS A 184 -8.90 17.47 28.16
CA LYS A 184 -7.87 17.58 29.21
C LYS A 184 -6.47 17.78 28.64
N LEU A 185 -6.15 17.15 27.52
CA LEU A 185 -4.88 17.35 26.82
C LEU A 185 -4.80 18.76 26.21
N LEU A 186 -5.90 19.24 25.63
CA LEU A 186 -5.99 20.58 25.05
C LEU A 186 -5.89 21.70 26.10
N GLU A 187 -6.41 21.47 27.31
CA GLU A 187 -6.29 22.40 28.44
C GLU A 187 -4.85 22.49 28.97
N LYS A 188 -4.11 21.40 28.90
CA LYS A 188 -2.69 21.32 29.30
C LYS A 188 -1.72 21.81 28.23
N ASP A 189 -2.21 21.98 27.00
CA ASP A 189 -1.41 22.46 25.88
C ASP A 189 -1.15 23.97 26.01
N ASP A 190 0.10 24.31 26.27
CA ASP A 190 0.61 25.68 26.43
C ASP A 190 1.12 26.29 25.11
N SER A 191 0.83 25.64 23.97
CA SER A 191 1.20 26.13 22.64
C SER A 191 0.63 27.53 22.35
N ASP A 192 1.52 28.44 21.93
CA ASP A 192 1.15 29.80 21.50
C ASP A 192 0.13 29.80 20.36
N ILE A 193 0.25 28.84 19.44
CA ILE A 193 -0.59 28.69 18.26
C ILE A 193 -1.27 27.32 18.30
N ARG A 194 -2.60 27.32 18.19
CA ARG A 194 -3.41 26.11 18.11
C ARG A 194 -4.28 26.14 16.87
N CYS A 195 -4.20 25.08 16.07
CA CYS A 195 -4.94 24.95 14.82
C CYS A 195 -5.95 23.80 14.96
N PHE A 196 -7.24 24.12 14.80
CA PHE A 196 -8.30 23.11 14.75
C PHE A 196 -8.74 22.94 13.31
N VAL A 197 -8.67 21.71 12.83
CA VAL A 197 -8.97 21.36 11.44
C VAL A 197 -10.08 20.33 11.39
N ASP A 198 -10.98 20.48 10.42
CA ASP A 198 -11.97 19.45 10.12
C ASP A 198 -12.34 19.45 8.63
N GLY A 199 -12.86 18.32 8.16
CA GLY A 199 -13.41 18.15 6.83
C GLY A 199 -14.87 17.71 6.93
N SER A 200 -15.75 18.35 6.16
CA SER A 200 -17.18 18.09 6.19
C SER A 200 -17.74 17.76 4.81
N GLY A 201 -18.81 16.96 4.80
CA GLY A 201 -19.69 16.78 3.65
C GLY A 201 -21.06 17.32 4.02
N TYR A 202 -21.58 18.29 3.26
CA TYR A 202 -22.88 18.89 3.51
C TYR A 202 -23.62 19.20 2.20
N LYS A 203 -24.88 18.76 2.10
CA LYS A 203 -25.79 18.99 0.96
C LYS A 203 -25.12 18.77 -0.41
N GLY A 204 -24.47 17.62 -0.60
CA GLY A 204 -23.85 17.28 -1.88
C GLY A 204 -22.50 17.96 -2.15
N GLY A 205 -21.93 18.68 -1.18
CA GLY A 205 -20.64 19.34 -1.30
C GLY A 205 -19.66 18.89 -0.21
N VAL A 206 -18.37 18.87 -0.55
CA VAL A 206 -17.28 18.60 0.40
C VAL A 206 -16.46 19.86 0.63
N GLY A 207 -16.12 20.10 1.89
CA GLY A 207 -15.34 21.24 2.34
C GLY A 207 -14.31 20.89 3.40
N ALA A 208 -13.42 21.83 3.64
CA ALA A 208 -12.39 21.83 4.68
C ALA A 208 -12.52 23.12 5.48
N ALA A 209 -12.32 23.04 6.79
CA ALA A 209 -12.30 24.19 7.68
C ALA A 209 -11.05 24.16 8.58
N LEU A 210 -10.54 25.34 8.86
CA LEU A 210 -9.44 25.60 9.78
C LEU A 210 -9.82 26.78 10.67
N VAL A 211 -9.61 26.64 11.98
CA VAL A 211 -9.69 27.73 12.95
C VAL A 211 -8.35 27.85 13.65
N ILE A 212 -7.75 29.04 13.62
CA ILE A 212 -6.47 29.31 14.27
C ILE A 212 -6.72 30.14 15.52
N TYR A 213 -6.16 29.68 16.64
CA TYR A 213 -6.06 30.42 17.88
C TYR A 213 -4.62 30.82 18.12
N ARG A 214 -4.41 32.04 18.61
CA ARG A 214 -3.11 32.50 19.12
C ARG A 214 -3.30 33.10 20.51
N ASN A 215 -2.56 32.59 21.48
CA ASN A 215 -2.64 32.96 22.90
C ASN A 215 -4.09 32.90 23.42
N GLY A 216 -4.79 31.81 23.08
CA GLY A 216 -6.19 31.57 23.48
C GLY A 216 -7.24 32.44 22.78
N ARG A 217 -6.86 33.32 21.85
CA ARG A 217 -7.80 34.13 21.06
C ARG A 217 -7.88 33.64 19.64
N GLU A 218 -9.10 33.49 19.13
CA GLU A 218 -9.33 33.20 17.72
C GLU A 218 -8.73 34.30 16.85
N LYS A 219 -7.93 33.91 15.86
CA LYS A 219 -7.29 34.84 14.90
C LYS A 219 -7.96 34.82 13.55
N GLY A 220 -8.54 33.71 13.17
CA GLY A 220 -9.25 33.60 11.90
C GLY A 220 -9.79 32.21 11.65
N VAL A 221 -10.75 32.17 10.73
CA VAL A 221 -11.37 30.97 10.21
C VAL A 221 -11.12 30.95 8.71
N LEU A 222 -10.69 29.81 8.20
CA LEU A 222 -10.53 29.58 6.77
C LEU A 222 -11.38 28.38 6.36
N CYS A 223 -12.25 28.59 5.38
CA CYS A 223 -13.13 27.57 4.84
C CYS A 223 -12.82 27.40 3.36
N PHE A 224 -12.59 26.17 2.91
CA PHE A 224 -12.32 25.84 1.53
C PHE A 224 -13.34 24.83 1.01
N ARG A 225 -14.06 25.18 -0.05
CA ARG A 225 -14.99 24.26 -0.73
C ARG A 225 -14.23 23.47 -1.79
N LEU A 226 -14.12 22.16 -1.61
CA LEU A 226 -13.41 21.29 -2.55
C LEU A 226 -14.22 21.03 -3.82
N GLY A 227 -15.53 20.80 -3.70
CA GLY A 227 -16.36 20.44 -4.84
C GLY A 227 -17.58 19.60 -4.45
N ALA A 228 -18.15 18.89 -5.42
CA ALA A 228 -19.25 17.96 -5.21
C ALA A 228 -18.77 16.67 -4.51
N ASP A 229 -19.65 16.03 -3.75
CA ASP A 229 -19.38 14.76 -3.06
C ASP A 229 -19.22 13.56 -4.01
N ASN A 230 -19.68 13.68 -5.26
CA ASN A 230 -19.39 12.72 -6.33
C ASN A 230 -17.91 12.70 -6.74
N ASP A 231 -17.20 13.83 -6.59
CA ASP A 231 -15.82 14.00 -7.05
C ASP A 231 -14.80 14.02 -5.89
N HIS A 232 -15.29 14.31 -4.68
CA HIS A 232 -14.46 14.48 -3.48
C HIS A 232 -15.08 13.78 -2.30
N GLU A 233 -14.28 12.97 -1.59
CA GLU A 233 -14.69 12.35 -0.33
C GLU A 233 -14.40 13.28 0.87
N VAL A 234 -15.16 13.13 1.96
CA VAL A 234 -14.92 13.86 3.22
C VAL A 234 -13.50 13.65 3.74
N TYR A 235 -12.93 12.46 3.52
CA TYR A 235 -11.53 12.17 3.84
C TYR A 235 -10.56 13.12 3.12
N LYS A 236 -10.82 13.44 1.85
CA LYS A 236 -10.06 14.42 1.07
C LYS A 236 -10.19 15.82 1.68
N GLY A 237 -11.39 16.17 2.16
CA GLY A 237 -11.62 17.41 2.93
C GLY A 237 -10.73 17.51 4.17
N LYS A 238 -10.63 16.42 4.96
CA LYS A 238 -9.75 16.35 6.15
C LYS A 238 -8.27 16.47 5.79
N CYS A 239 -7.82 15.89 4.68
CA CYS A 239 -6.44 16.08 4.22
C CYS A 239 -6.18 17.53 3.80
N VAL A 240 -7.13 18.17 3.13
CA VAL A 240 -7.01 19.58 2.73
C VAL A 240 -7.00 20.51 3.94
N SER A 241 -7.80 20.27 4.98
CA SER A 241 -7.76 21.09 6.19
C SER A 241 -6.41 21.03 6.90
N LEU A 242 -5.77 19.86 6.95
CA LEU A 242 -4.39 19.73 7.44
C LEU A 242 -3.38 20.51 6.58
N LEU A 243 -3.53 20.49 5.26
CA LEU A 243 -2.67 21.29 4.36
C LEU A 243 -2.83 22.79 4.60
N LEU A 244 -4.06 23.25 4.87
CA LEU A 244 -4.34 24.65 5.21
C LEU A 244 -3.68 25.06 6.53
N ALA A 245 -3.59 24.15 7.51
CA ALA A 245 -2.95 24.44 8.79
C ALA A 245 -1.41 24.54 8.70
N LEU A 246 -0.81 23.91 7.68
CA LEU A 246 0.63 23.89 7.46
C LEU A 246 1.14 25.05 6.60
N HIS A 247 0.24 25.80 5.95
CA HIS A 247 0.58 26.88 5.02
C HIS A 247 0.52 28.25 5.69
#